data_AF-A0A927AVR3-F1
#
_entry.id   AF-A0A927AVR3-F1
#
_cell.length_a   1.000
_cell.length_b   1.000
_cell.length_c   1.000
_cell.angle_alpha   90.00
_cell.angle_beta   90.00
_cell.angle_gamma   90.00
#
_symmetry.space_group_name_H-M   'P 1'
#
loop_
_entity.id
_entity.type
_entity.pdbx_description
1 polymer ?
#
loop_
_entity_poly.entity_id
_entity_poly.type
_entity_poly.pdbx_seq_one_letter_code
_entity_poly.pdbx_strand_id
1 'polypeptide(L)'
;MKKLFGVLAIAYWLSLSASAQSLSPAKIHIYNGIAGIPIEIKTILNESTPLRIRSRTWTIIQTNGDSLGFVINNKPYFLHFESGKQYYFVAQISQGSHVVITEKSEREFILTATISSAKGPEEYNLSRVNN
;
A
#
# COMPACT_ATOMS: atom_id res chain seq x y z
N MET A 1 -38.02 41.19 11.66
CA MET A 1 -37.88 40.05 10.73
C MET A 1 -36.55 39.99 9.96
N LYS A 2 -35.79 41.09 9.80
CA LYS A 2 -34.51 41.09 9.05
C LYS A 2 -33.32 40.37 9.73
N LYS A 3 -33.36 40.18 11.06
CA LYS A 3 -32.28 39.53 11.83
C LYS A 3 -32.29 37.99 11.75
N LEU A 4 -33.40 37.38 11.35
CA LEU A 4 -33.54 35.91 11.24
C LEU A 4 -32.88 35.33 9.98
N PHE A 5 -32.82 36.09 8.89
CA PHE A 5 -32.18 35.65 7.65
C PHE A 5 -30.65 35.56 7.74
N GLY A 6 -30.02 36.39 8.58
CA GLY A 6 -28.56 36.37 8.76
C GLY A 6 -28.06 35.13 9.50
N VAL A 7 -28.84 34.61 10.44
CA VAL A 7 -28.46 33.42 11.25
C VAL A 7 -28.59 32.13 10.42
N LEU A 8 -29.60 32.04 9.55
CA LEU A 8 -29.78 30.90 8.64
C LEU A 8 -28.66 30.79 7.59
N ALA A 9 -28.12 31.91 7.11
CA ALA A 9 -27.01 31.91 6.14
C ALA A 9 -25.70 31.39 6.74
N ILE A 10 -25.42 31.68 8.02
CA ILE A 10 -24.21 31.22 8.71
C ILE A 10 -24.27 29.72 9.00
N ALA A 11 -25.45 29.18 9.35
CA ALA A 11 -25.64 27.75 9.55
C ALA A 11 -25.47 26.92 8.26
N TYR A 12 -25.87 27.50 7.12
CA TYR A 12 -25.69 26.86 5.81
C TYR A 12 -24.22 26.87 5.35
N TRP A 13 -23.44 27.89 5.72
CA TRP A 13 -21.99 27.94 5.42
C TRP A 13 -21.16 26.99 6.30
N LEU A 14 -21.58 26.74 7.55
CA LEU A 14 -20.90 25.79 8.44
C LEU A 14 -21.15 24.32 8.07
N SER A 15 -22.20 24.02 7.30
CA SER A 15 -22.53 22.65 6.89
C SER A 15 -21.87 22.21 5.57
N LEU A 16 -21.19 23.11 4.86
CA LEU A 16 -20.53 22.83 3.57
C LEU A 16 -19.05 22.45 3.66
N SER A 17 -18.43 22.53 4.85
CA SER A 17 -16.99 22.28 5.01
C SER A 17 -16.64 20.90 5.58
N ALA A 18 -17.63 20.04 5.82
CA ALA A 18 -17.40 18.65 6.23
C ALA A 18 -17.18 17.75 5.00
N SER A 19 -16.30 18.14 4.09
CA SER A 19 -15.66 17.15 3.22
C SER A 19 -14.82 16.27 4.13
N ALA A 20 -15.35 15.10 4.49
CA ALA A 20 -14.63 14.06 5.20
C ALA A 20 -13.28 13.88 4.50
N GLN A 21 -12.20 14.34 5.14
CA GLN A 21 -10.84 14.13 4.66
C GLN A 21 -10.59 12.63 4.77
N SER A 22 -10.89 11.90 3.69
CA SER A 22 -10.46 10.53 3.52
C SER A 22 -8.96 10.52 3.75
N LEU A 23 -8.52 9.81 4.79
CA LEU A 23 -7.11 9.55 5.04
C LEU A 23 -6.46 9.08 3.73
N SER A 24 -5.34 9.71 3.35
CA SER A 24 -4.62 9.33 2.14
C SER A 24 -4.11 7.90 2.31
N PRO A 25 -4.26 7.00 1.32
CA PRO A 25 -3.79 5.63 1.45
C PRO A 25 -2.27 5.61 1.66
N ALA A 26 -1.80 4.73 2.54
CA ALA A 26 -0.39 4.35 2.56
C ALA A 26 -0.06 3.59 1.26
N LYS A 27 1.12 3.84 0.70
CA LYS A 27 1.62 3.17 -0.51
C LYS A 27 2.80 2.27 -0.17
N ILE A 28 2.64 0.98 -0.38
CA ILE A 28 3.69 -0.01 -0.18
C ILE A 28 4.22 -0.43 -1.54
N HIS A 29 5.46 -0.05 -1.83
CA HIS A 29 6.19 -0.42 -3.03
C HIS A 29 6.96 -1.70 -2.76
N ILE A 30 6.74 -2.74 -3.55
CA ILE A 30 7.42 -4.03 -3.44
C ILE A 30 8.04 -4.37 -4.78
N TYR A 31 9.36 -4.57 -4.80
CA TYR A 31 10.07 -5.08 -5.96
C TYR A 31 10.45 -6.54 -5.72
N ASN A 32 9.97 -7.45 -6.58
CA ASN A 32 10.44 -8.83 -6.58
C ASN A 32 11.69 -8.96 -7.46
N GLY A 33 12.87 -8.92 -6.84
CA GLY A 33 14.15 -9.08 -7.52
C GLY A 33 14.53 -10.53 -7.84
N ILE A 34 13.71 -11.50 -7.45
CA ILE A 34 14.03 -12.91 -7.58
C ILE A 34 13.72 -13.38 -9.00
N ALA A 35 14.70 -14.00 -9.66
CA ALA A 35 14.54 -14.53 -11.01
C ALA A 35 13.68 -15.81 -11.01
N GLY A 36 12.63 -15.85 -11.84
CA GLY A 36 11.81 -17.05 -12.07
C GLY A 36 10.83 -17.41 -10.94
N ILE A 37 10.93 -16.78 -9.77
CA ILE A 37 10.11 -17.12 -8.61
C ILE A 37 9.15 -15.96 -8.30
N PRO A 38 7.82 -16.16 -8.41
CA PRO A 38 6.85 -15.20 -7.92
C PRO A 38 6.83 -15.20 -6.39
N ILE A 39 6.52 -14.05 -5.79
CA ILE A 39 6.17 -13.98 -4.37
C ILE A 39 4.65 -13.86 -4.24
N GLU A 40 4.08 -14.57 -3.27
CA GLU A 40 2.66 -14.51 -2.97
C GLU A 40 2.48 -13.79 -1.63
N ILE A 41 1.68 -12.73 -1.66
CA ILE A 41 1.31 -11.95 -0.49
C ILE A 41 -0.18 -12.15 -0.28
N LYS A 42 -0.53 -12.89 0.77
CA LYS A 42 -1.90 -13.00 1.24
C LYS A 42 -2.17 -11.88 2.23
N THR A 43 -3.21 -11.11 1.99
CA THR A 43 -3.63 -10.07 2.92
C THR A 43 -4.84 -10.53 3.71
N ILE A 44 -5.03 -10.03 4.93
CA ILE A 44 -6.19 -10.39 5.75
C ILE A 44 -7.51 -9.93 5.10
N LEU A 45 -7.45 -8.82 4.36
CA LEU A 45 -8.59 -8.34 3.58
C LEU A 45 -8.92 -9.24 2.38
N ASN A 46 -7.97 -10.07 1.93
CA ASN A 46 -8.13 -10.93 0.77
C ASN A 46 -7.32 -12.23 0.93
N GLU A 47 -7.74 -13.08 1.86
CA GLU A 47 -7.05 -14.34 2.15
C GLU A 47 -7.21 -15.38 1.03
N SER A 48 -8.34 -15.34 0.30
CA SER A 48 -8.68 -16.31 -0.74
C SER A 48 -7.99 -16.05 -2.08
N THR A 49 -7.63 -14.79 -2.39
CA THR A 49 -6.90 -14.44 -3.61
C THR A 49 -5.59 -13.72 -3.29
N PRO A 50 -4.46 -14.47 -3.18
CA PRO A 50 -3.16 -13.87 -2.91
C PRO A 50 -2.75 -12.88 -4.00
N LEU A 51 -2.12 -11.78 -3.57
CA LEU A 51 -1.41 -10.86 -4.47
C LEU A 51 -0.15 -11.56 -4.97
N ARG A 52 -0.11 -11.89 -6.26
CA ARG A 52 1.02 -12.58 -6.87
C ARG A 52 1.92 -11.57 -7.58
N ILE A 53 3.06 -11.25 -6.97
CA ILE A 53 4.06 -10.35 -7.55
C ILE A 53 5.04 -11.18 -8.37
N ARG A 54 4.97 -11.00 -9.70
CA ARG A 54 5.80 -11.74 -10.65
C ARG A 54 7.28 -11.44 -10.47
N SER A 55 8.13 -12.34 -10.95
CA SER A 55 9.58 -12.14 -11.00
C SER A 55 9.93 -10.83 -11.72
N ARG A 56 10.92 -10.10 -11.20
CA ARG A 56 11.41 -8.81 -11.73
C ARG A 56 10.31 -7.78 -11.93
N THR A 57 9.31 -7.76 -11.06
CA THR A 57 8.18 -6.84 -11.14
C THR A 57 8.12 -5.95 -9.91
N TRP A 58 7.89 -4.67 -10.14
CA TRP A 58 7.55 -3.68 -9.13
C TRP A 58 6.02 -3.62 -9.01
N THR A 59 5.53 -3.76 -7.80
CA THR A 59 4.13 -3.63 -7.43
C THR A 59 3.92 -2.52 -6.40
N ILE A 60 2.79 -1.81 -6.48
CA ILE A 60 2.33 -0.84 -5.49
C ILE A 60 1.05 -1.36 -4.86
N ILE A 61 1.03 -1.49 -3.54
CA ILE A 61 -0.14 -1.86 -2.75
C ILE A 61 -0.61 -0.61 -2.01
N GLN A 62 -1.87 -0.23 -2.19
CA GLN A 62 -2.49 0.92 -1.52
C GLN A 62 -3.45 0.43 -0.44
N THR A 63 -3.33 0.96 0.78
CA THR A 63 -4.20 0.61 1.93
C THR A 63 -4.58 1.84 2.74
N ASN A 64 -5.82 1.88 3.23
CA ASN A 64 -6.32 2.92 4.15
C ASN A 64 -6.18 2.51 5.63
N GLY A 65 -5.80 1.25 5.90
CA GLY A 65 -5.61 0.74 7.25
C GLY A 65 -4.31 1.23 7.89
N ASP A 66 -4.30 1.28 9.22
CA ASP A 66 -3.12 1.49 10.06
C ASP A 66 -2.11 0.33 9.99
N SER A 67 -2.55 -0.82 9.48
CA SER A 67 -1.74 -2.01 9.30
C SER A 67 -2.15 -2.81 8.06
N LEU A 68 -1.19 -3.57 7.53
CA LEU A 68 -1.42 -4.60 6.52
C LEU A 68 -0.96 -5.93 7.09
N GLY A 69 -1.89 -6.88 7.15
CA GLY A 69 -1.57 -8.27 7.48
C GLY A 69 -1.02 -8.99 6.26
N PHE A 70 0.09 -9.68 6.43
CA PHE A 70 0.73 -10.56 5.45
C PHE A 70 0.71 -11.97 6.01
N VAL A 71 0.11 -12.93 5.30
CA VAL A 71 0.23 -14.34 5.66
C VAL A 71 1.38 -14.95 4.86
N ILE A 72 2.50 -15.21 5.55
CA ILE A 72 3.73 -15.77 4.97
C ILE A 72 3.94 -17.15 5.60
N ASN A 73 4.05 -18.20 4.79
CA ASN A 73 4.18 -19.59 5.26
C ASN A 73 3.09 -19.97 6.29
N ASN A 74 1.85 -19.62 6.00
CA ASN A 74 0.66 -19.83 6.85
C ASN A 74 0.73 -19.14 8.23
N LYS A 75 1.65 -18.20 8.45
CA LYS A 75 1.73 -17.41 9.67
C LYS A 75 1.39 -15.95 9.38
N PRO A 76 0.49 -15.33 10.16
CA PRO A 76 0.14 -13.93 9.98
C PRO A 76 1.22 -13.01 10.59
N TYR A 77 1.62 -12.00 9.84
CA TYR A 77 2.53 -10.93 10.26
C TYR A 77 1.88 -9.59 9.91
N PHE A 78 1.77 -8.70 10.88
CA PHE A 78 1.15 -7.38 10.69
C PHE A 78 2.23 -6.32 10.65
N LEU A 79 2.26 -5.53 9.57
CA LEU A 79 3.09 -4.34 9.46
C LEU A 79 2.22 -3.11 9.60
N HIS A 80 2.62 -2.19 10.47
CA HIS A 80 1.92 -0.93 10.66
C HIS A 80 2.44 0.12 9.68
N PHE A 81 1.51 0.86 9.08
CA PHE A 81 1.79 1.88 8.09
C PHE A 81 1.04 3.16 8.43
N GLU A 82 1.73 4.28 8.34
CA GLU A 82 1.12 5.59 8.52
C GLU A 82 0.41 6.02 7.24
N SER A 83 -0.79 6.57 7.39
CA SER A 83 -1.56 7.14 6.28
C SER A 83 -0.74 8.17 5.51
N GLY A 84 -0.85 8.13 4.18
CA GLY A 84 -0.16 9.05 3.27
C GLY A 84 1.35 8.83 3.13
N LYS A 85 1.96 7.89 3.86
CA LYS A 85 3.38 7.56 3.71
C LYS A 85 3.62 6.53 2.60
N GLN A 86 4.85 6.53 2.11
CA GLN A 86 5.34 5.57 1.13
C GLN A 86 6.42 4.71 1.77
N TYR A 87 6.33 3.40 1.56
CA TYR A 87 7.25 2.40 2.07
C TYR A 87 7.80 1.60 0.91
N TYR A 88 9.09 1.25 0.95
CA TYR A 88 9.77 0.60 -0.16
C TYR A 88 10.43 -0.68 0.30
N PHE A 89 10.10 -1.79 -0.34
CA PHE A 89 10.58 -3.12 -0.01
C PHE A 89 11.16 -3.81 -1.23
N VAL A 90 12.25 -4.53 -1.03
CA VAL A 90 12.87 -5.39 -2.05
C VAL A 90 12.86 -6.83 -1.53
N ALA A 91 12.26 -7.73 -2.31
CA ALA A 91 12.33 -9.17 -2.12
C ALA A 91 13.50 -9.75 -2.93
N GLN A 92 14.36 -10.51 -2.27
CA GLN A 92 15.56 -11.11 -2.86
C GLN A 92 15.87 -12.47 -2.20
N ILE A 93 16.74 -13.25 -2.83
CA ILE A 93 17.26 -14.48 -2.23
C ILE A 93 18.48 -14.14 -1.39
N SER A 94 18.48 -14.55 -0.11
CA SER A 94 19.65 -14.42 0.77
C SER A 94 20.65 -15.54 0.54
N GLN A 95 21.84 -15.44 1.17
CA GLN A 95 22.93 -16.43 1.07
C GLN A 95 22.56 -17.86 1.55
N GLY A 96 21.35 -18.11 2.03
CA GLY A 96 20.84 -19.44 2.37
C GLY A 96 19.73 -19.97 1.44
N SER A 97 19.51 -19.38 0.26
CA SER A 97 18.39 -19.72 -0.64
C SER A 97 17.00 -19.42 -0.07
N HIS A 98 16.90 -18.59 0.97
CA HIS A 98 15.64 -18.14 1.53
C HIS A 98 15.23 -16.79 0.95
N VAL A 99 13.93 -16.61 0.73
CA VAL A 99 13.35 -15.31 0.36
C VAL A 99 13.46 -14.37 1.56
N VAL A 100 14.07 -13.21 1.35
CA VAL A 100 14.14 -12.13 2.32
C VAL A 100 13.55 -10.87 1.72
N ILE A 101 12.67 -10.23 2.47
CA ILE A 101 12.07 -8.93 2.13
C ILE A 101 12.72 -7.90 3.04
N THR A 102 13.35 -6.90 2.46
CA THR A 102 14.02 -5.82 3.21
C THR A 102 13.42 -4.48 2.86
N GLU A 103 13.15 -3.67 3.88
CA GLU A 103 12.82 -2.25 3.69
C GLU A 103 14.06 -1.50 3.16
N LYS A 104 13.83 -0.52 2.29
CA LYS A 104 14.85 0.30 1.63
C LYS A 104 14.41 1.76 1.64
N SER A 105 15.37 2.66 1.51
CA SER A 105 15.06 4.03 1.13
C SER A 105 14.50 4.07 -0.30
N GLU A 106 13.74 5.12 -0.63
CA GLU A 106 13.24 5.36 -1.99
C GLU A 106 14.36 5.32 -3.03
N ARG A 107 15.49 5.97 -2.75
CA ARG A 107 16.63 6.04 -3.68
C ARG A 107 17.23 4.67 -3.95
N GLU A 108 17.48 3.89 -2.90
CA GLU A 108 17.99 2.52 -3.05
C GLU A 108 17.01 1.64 -3.80
N PHE A 109 15.71 1.76 -3.52
CA PHE A 109 14.66 1.03 -4.22
C PHE A 109 14.67 1.34 -5.72
N ILE A 110 14.61 2.63 -6.09
CA ILE A 110 14.56 3.06 -7.49
C ILE A 110 15.82 2.63 -8.23
N LEU A 111 17.00 2.77 -7.63
CA LEU A 111 18.25 2.30 -8.23
C LEU A 111 18.23 0.78 -8.43
N THR A 112 17.81 0.02 -7.41
CA THR A 112 17.75 -1.45 -7.47
C THR A 112 16.79 -1.93 -8.55
N ALA A 113 15.58 -1.36 -8.60
CA ALA A 113 14.57 -1.71 -9.58
C ALA A 113 15.03 -1.35 -11.01
N THR A 114 15.64 -0.18 -11.19
CA THR A 114 16.13 0.29 -12.50
C THR A 114 17.27 -0.56 -13.01
N ILE A 115 18.31 -0.80 -12.20
CA ILE A 115 19.47 -1.63 -12.57
C ILE A 115 19.02 -3.05 -12.92
N SER A 116 18.00 -3.56 -12.23
CA SER A 116 17.48 -4.90 -12.45
C SER A 116 16.46 -5.01 -13.59
N SER A 117 16.15 -3.89 -14.26
CA SER A 117 15.14 -3.78 -15.32
C SER A 117 13.75 -4.27 -14.88
N ALA A 118 13.29 -3.78 -13.73
CA ALA A 118 11.97 -4.11 -13.20
C ALA A 118 10.85 -3.73 -14.18
N LYS A 119 9.83 -4.60 -14.29
CA LYS A 119 8.56 -4.29 -14.98
C LYS A 119 7.58 -3.63 -14.01
N GLY A 120 6.72 -2.73 -14.49
CA GLY A 120 5.66 -2.09 -13.69
C GLY A 120 5.84 -0.57 -13.53
N PRO A 121 5.19 0.06 -12.53
CA PRO A 121 4.51 -0.59 -11.40
C PRO A 121 3.16 -1.23 -11.75
N GLU A 122 2.89 -2.42 -11.20
CA GLU A 122 1.54 -3.00 -11.11
C GLU A 122 0.83 -2.49 -9.85
N GLU A 123 -0.41 -2.03 -9.94
CA GLU A 123 -1.11 -1.42 -8.79
C GLU A 123 -2.23 -2.31 -8.22
N TYR A 124 -2.27 -2.44 -6.89
CA TYR A 124 -3.34 -3.09 -6.14
C TYR A 124 -3.91 -2.11 -5.12
N ASN A 125 -5.20 -1.82 -5.24
CA ASN A 125 -5.92 -0.96 -4.32
C ASN A 125 -6.77 -1.81 -3.37
N LEU A 126 -6.29 -2.02 -2.15
CA LEU A 126 -7.00 -2.78 -1.12
C LEU A 126 -8.12 -1.97 -0.47
N SER A 127 -8.05 -0.65 -0.55
CA SER A 127 -9.08 0.26 -0.03
C SER A 127 -10.41 0.16 -0.79
N ARG A 128 -10.40 -0.33 -2.04
CA ARG A 128 -11.60 -0.49 -2.88
C ARG A 128 -12.34 -1.82 -2.68
N VAL A 129 -11.74 -2.80 -2.02
CA VAL A 129 -12.35 -4.14 -1.86
C VAL A 129 -13.50 -4.13 -0.84
N ASN A 130 -13.71 -3.01 -0.14
CA ASN A 130 -14.77 -2.82 0.87
C ASN A 130 -16.06 -2.16 0.36
N ASN A 131 -16.31 -2.09 -0.96
CA ASN A 131 -17.58 -1.61 -1.52
C ASN A 131 -18.28 -2.66 -2.38
#